data_AF-A0ABC9QVG9-F1
#
_entry.id   AF-A0ABC9QVG9-F1
#
_cell.length_a   1.000
_cell.length_b   1.000
_cell.length_c   1.000
_cell.angle_alpha   90.00
_cell.angle_beta   90.00
_cell.angle_gamma   90.00
#
_symmetry.space_group_name_H-M   'P 1'
#
loop_
_entity.id
_entity.type
_entity.pdbx_description
1 polymer ?
#
loop_
_entity_poly.entity_id
_entity_poly.type
_entity_poly.pdbx_seq_one_letter_code
_entity_poly.pdbx_strand_id
1 'polypeptide(L)'
;MPPRRPSMGDLFRLSYRYAVRNDHGIATIGAFPVINYTPDFNFDIIFVKNSAGTITTFSNMIHDDYAIGFLHNRFRHENIIHDNVTYVTGFPNYEFSRTENGIDGGVILLKPEAVEIHELRIGTYGIPSRITNHAHVMQALHGVDQYAKENQFVGGMVDCFINSYVARVFLFKEEYFVRQQVAEWRLKQEE
;
A
#
# COMPACT_ATOMS: atom_id res chain seq x y z
N MET A 1 29.12 -13.06 4.49
CA MET A 1 27.80 -13.55 4.06
C MET A 1 27.09 -12.42 3.33
N PRO A 2 26.42 -12.66 2.19
CA PRO A 2 25.57 -11.64 1.59
C PRO A 2 24.43 -11.29 2.56
N PRO A 3 23.96 -10.03 2.61
CA PRO A 3 22.85 -9.66 3.46
C PRO A 3 21.60 -10.48 3.09
N ARG A 4 20.87 -10.93 4.12
CA ARG A 4 19.60 -11.64 3.93
C ARG A 4 18.61 -10.69 3.25
N ARG A 5 17.91 -11.19 2.23
CA ARG A 5 16.84 -10.43 1.58
C ARG A 5 15.71 -10.17 2.58
N PRO A 6 15.26 -8.92 2.76
CA PRO A 6 14.14 -8.62 3.65
C PRO A 6 12.89 -9.34 3.16
N SER A 7 12.14 -9.95 4.08
CA SER A 7 10.84 -10.51 3.76
C SER A 7 9.83 -9.39 3.52
N MET A 8 8.70 -9.72 2.91
CA MET A 8 7.59 -8.76 2.75
C MET A 8 7.18 -8.14 4.09
N GLY A 9 7.13 -8.97 5.14
CA GLY A 9 6.80 -8.49 6.47
C GLY A 9 7.83 -7.51 7.03
N ASP A 10 9.11 -7.68 6.67
CA ASP A 10 10.15 -6.74 7.04
C ASP A 10 10.00 -5.41 6.28
N LEU A 11 9.67 -5.47 4.98
CA LEU A 11 9.44 -4.28 4.16
C LEU A 11 8.25 -3.44 4.66
N PHE A 12 7.15 -4.09 5.01
CA PHE A 12 6.00 -3.39 5.57
C PHE A 12 6.28 -2.83 6.97
N ARG A 13 6.96 -3.58 7.85
CA ARG A 13 7.41 -3.06 9.16
C ARG A 13 8.33 -1.86 9.02
N LEU A 14 9.27 -1.92 8.08
CA LEU A 14 10.18 -0.81 7.79
C LEU A 14 9.37 0.42 7.35
N SER A 15 8.49 0.26 6.36
CA SER A 15 7.62 1.35 5.88
C SER A 15 6.86 2.00 7.02
N TYR A 16 6.25 1.19 7.89
CA TYR A 16 5.55 1.69 9.07
C TYR A 16 6.47 2.46 10.03
N ARG A 17 7.66 1.94 10.36
CA ARG A 17 8.64 2.63 11.22
C ARG A 17 8.99 4.01 10.67
N TYR A 18 9.12 4.14 9.35
CA TYR A 18 9.37 5.42 8.68
C TYR A 18 8.18 6.38 8.72
N ALA A 19 6.94 5.88 8.67
CA ALA A 19 5.77 6.75 8.84
C ALA A 19 5.72 7.35 10.26
N VAL A 20 6.04 6.55 11.29
CA VAL A 20 6.05 7.00 12.68
C VAL A 20 7.23 7.92 12.98
N ARG A 21 8.43 7.53 12.52
CA ARG A 21 9.64 8.34 12.63
C ARG A 21 9.65 9.31 11.47
N ASN A 22 8.95 10.43 11.65
CA ASN A 22 8.88 11.52 10.69
C ASN A 22 10.23 12.25 10.54
N ASP A 23 11.29 11.51 10.24
CA ASP A 23 12.68 11.94 10.15
C ASP A 23 12.90 12.95 9.01
N HIS A 24 11.87 13.17 8.19
CA HIS A 24 11.89 14.03 7.01
C HIS A 24 10.92 15.24 7.12
N GLY A 25 10.23 15.42 8.25
CA GLY A 25 9.29 16.54 8.44
C GLY A 25 8.06 16.51 7.53
N ILE A 26 7.73 15.35 6.96
CA ILE A 26 6.56 15.15 6.10
C ILE A 26 5.38 14.78 7.00
N ALA A 27 4.32 15.59 7.05
CA ALA A 27 3.11 15.20 7.75
C ALA A 27 2.44 14.01 7.02
N THR A 28 2.64 12.80 7.54
CA THR A 28 2.16 11.54 6.92
C THR A 28 1.22 10.78 7.83
N ILE A 29 0.31 10.06 7.19
CA ILE A 29 -0.60 9.08 7.81
C ILE A 29 -0.16 7.64 7.52
N GLY A 30 0.97 7.43 6.86
CA GLY A 30 1.41 6.09 6.52
C GLY A 30 2.43 6.06 5.41
N ALA A 31 2.84 4.85 5.07
CA ALA A 31 3.86 4.59 4.08
C ALA A 31 3.65 3.22 3.44
N PHE A 32 3.92 3.14 2.14
CA PHE A 32 3.86 1.92 1.35
C PHE A 32 5.25 1.51 0.89
N PRO A 33 5.61 0.22 1.04
CA PRO A 33 6.83 -0.28 0.44
C PRO A 33 6.71 -0.28 -1.07
N VAL A 34 7.71 0.27 -1.77
CA VAL A 34 7.86 0.08 -3.20
C VAL A 34 8.95 -0.93 -3.46
N ILE A 35 8.57 -1.96 -4.21
CA ILE A 35 9.46 -3.05 -4.53
C ILE A 35 10.10 -2.75 -5.87
N ASN A 36 11.08 -1.86 -5.84
CA ASN A 36 12.02 -1.72 -6.94
C ASN A 36 13.01 -2.88 -6.79
N TYR A 37 12.71 -4.04 -7.39
CA TYR A 37 13.60 -5.20 -7.35
C TYR A 37 14.81 -4.92 -8.25
N THR A 38 15.72 -4.05 -7.82
CA THR A 38 17.03 -3.90 -8.44
C THR A 38 18.00 -4.89 -7.80
N PRO A 39 19.01 -5.38 -8.54
CA PRO A 39 20.07 -6.22 -7.99
C PRO A 39 20.80 -5.62 -6.78
N ASP A 40 20.75 -4.29 -6.64
CA ASP A 40 21.42 -3.51 -5.60
C ASP A 40 20.56 -3.29 -4.34
N PHE A 41 19.35 -3.86 -4.27
CA PHE A 41 18.43 -3.74 -3.13
C PHE A 41 18.07 -2.30 -2.74
N ASN A 42 17.95 -1.41 -3.72
CA ASN A 42 17.40 -0.07 -3.47
C ASN A 42 15.91 -0.18 -3.23
N PHE A 43 15.48 0.19 -2.03
CA PHE A 43 14.09 0.19 -1.61
C PHE A 43 13.57 1.62 -1.60
N ASP A 44 12.43 1.86 -2.24
CA ASP A 44 11.75 3.14 -2.10
C ASP A 44 10.54 2.97 -1.18
N ILE A 45 10.22 4.03 -0.45
CA ILE A 45 8.99 4.16 0.33
C ILE A 45 8.13 5.23 -0.32
N ILE A 46 6.84 4.97 -0.43
CA ILE A 46 5.85 5.99 -0.76
C ILE A 46 5.13 6.40 0.50
N PHE A 47 5.40 7.62 0.96
CA PHE A 47 4.71 8.25 2.07
C PHE A 47 3.35 8.78 1.65
N VAL A 48 2.35 8.58 2.51
CA VAL A 48 0.98 9.06 2.35
C VAL A 48 0.81 10.32 3.16
N LYS A 49 0.63 11.47 2.51
CA LYS A 49 0.43 12.75 3.22
C LYS A 49 -0.93 12.78 3.91
N ASN A 50 -1.07 13.57 4.97
CA ASN A 50 -2.37 13.77 5.65
C ASN A 50 -3.48 14.27 4.70
N SER A 51 -3.12 14.99 3.63
CA SER A 51 -4.08 15.46 2.63
C SER A 51 -4.68 14.33 1.80
N ALA A 52 -3.99 13.18 1.67
CA ALA A 52 -4.37 12.07 0.80
C ALA A 52 -5.55 11.25 1.34
N GLY A 53 -5.81 11.30 2.64
CA GLY A 53 -6.64 10.29 3.28
C GLY A 53 -6.75 10.43 4.79
N THR A 54 -7.15 9.33 5.43
CA THR A 54 -7.16 9.18 6.88
C THR A 54 -6.73 7.77 7.28
N ILE A 55 -6.26 7.59 8.52
CA ILE A 55 -6.15 6.27 9.13
C ILE A 55 -7.38 6.03 9.98
N THR A 56 -7.95 4.85 9.86
CA THR A 56 -8.95 4.34 10.80
C THR A 56 -8.56 2.93 11.23
N THR A 57 -9.32 2.30 12.11
CA THR A 57 -9.09 0.91 12.50
C THR A 57 -10.13 -0.01 11.86
N PHE A 58 -9.82 -1.30 11.76
CA PHE A 58 -10.79 -2.27 11.27
C PHE A 58 -12.06 -2.28 12.11
N SER A 59 -11.94 -2.22 13.44
CA SER A 59 -13.10 -2.17 14.33
C SER A 59 -13.94 -0.90 14.13
N ASN A 60 -13.33 0.22 13.73
CA ASN A 60 -14.06 1.46 13.43
C ASN A 60 -14.76 1.42 12.06
N MET A 61 -14.26 0.61 11.12
CA MET A 61 -14.90 0.41 9.82
C MET A 61 -16.07 -0.58 9.88
N ILE A 62 -16.15 -1.40 10.93
CA ILE A 62 -17.03 -2.58 10.96
C ILE A 62 -17.55 -2.78 12.38
N HIS A 63 -18.87 -2.71 12.55
CA HIS A 63 -19.54 -3.14 13.78
C HIS A 63 -19.62 -4.69 13.91
N ASP A 64 -18.83 -5.46 13.14
CA ASP A 64 -18.89 -6.93 13.05
C ASP A 64 -17.53 -7.57 12.68
N ASP A 65 -17.21 -8.73 13.27
CA ASP A 65 -15.89 -9.39 13.34
C ASP A 65 -15.23 -9.86 12.02
N TYR A 66 -15.74 -9.51 10.83
CA TYR A 66 -15.28 -10.06 9.55
C TYR A 66 -14.39 -9.12 8.73
N ALA A 67 -13.46 -8.42 9.36
CA ALA A 67 -12.75 -7.31 8.73
C ALA A 67 -12.02 -7.57 7.41
N ILE A 68 -11.33 -8.69 7.32
CA ILE A 68 -10.55 -9.03 6.12
C ILE A 68 -11.47 -9.49 4.98
N GLY A 69 -12.52 -10.26 5.29
CA GLY A 69 -13.52 -10.68 4.32
C GLY A 69 -14.40 -9.52 3.84
N PHE A 70 -14.74 -8.60 4.74
CA PHE A 70 -15.49 -7.39 4.47
C PHE A 70 -14.70 -6.41 3.61
N LEU A 71 -13.42 -6.16 3.92
CA LEU A 71 -12.54 -5.39 3.05
C LEU A 71 -12.50 -5.98 1.64
N HIS A 72 -12.21 -7.27 1.53
CA HIS A 72 -12.10 -7.95 0.24
C HIS A 72 -13.40 -7.91 -0.57
N ASN A 73 -14.56 -7.97 0.08
CA ASN A 73 -15.86 -7.84 -0.57
C ASN A 73 -16.26 -6.38 -0.85
N ARG A 74 -15.82 -5.42 -0.05
CA ARG A 74 -16.19 -3.99 -0.15
C ARG A 74 -15.26 -3.17 -1.04
N PHE A 75 -14.00 -3.59 -1.21
CA PHE A 75 -13.12 -3.06 -2.25
C PHE A 75 -13.55 -3.45 -3.67
N ARG A 76 -14.61 -4.26 -3.83
CA ARG A 76 -15.23 -4.52 -5.14
C ARG A 76 -15.91 -3.26 -5.66
N HIS A 77 -15.18 -2.42 -6.40
CA HIS A 77 -15.67 -1.30 -7.21
C HIS A 77 -16.50 -0.22 -6.50
N GLU A 78 -16.75 -0.33 -5.20
CA GLU A 78 -17.55 0.63 -4.44
C GLU A 78 -16.66 1.54 -3.62
N ASN A 79 -17.10 2.79 -3.49
CA ASN A 79 -16.46 3.72 -2.58
C ASN A 79 -16.74 3.30 -1.13
N ILE A 80 -15.76 3.51 -0.26
CA ILE A 80 -15.87 3.34 1.19
C ILE A 80 -16.41 4.65 1.76
N ILE A 81 -17.43 4.57 2.60
CA ILE A 81 -17.97 5.72 3.32
C ILE A 81 -17.56 5.58 4.77
N HIS A 82 -16.84 6.58 5.30
CA HIS A 82 -16.42 6.66 6.69
C HIS A 82 -16.57 8.11 7.16
N ASP A 83 -17.27 8.33 8.28
CA ASP A 83 -17.59 9.66 8.82
C ASP A 83 -18.19 10.63 7.78
N ASN A 84 -19.11 10.13 6.95
CA ASN A 84 -19.74 10.87 5.83
C ASN A 84 -18.76 11.36 4.75
N VAL A 85 -17.53 10.85 4.73
CA VAL A 85 -16.54 11.09 3.69
C VAL A 85 -16.40 9.85 2.81
N THR A 86 -16.32 10.08 1.50
CA THR A 86 -16.16 9.04 0.49
C THR A 86 -14.67 8.82 0.22
N TYR A 87 -14.26 7.56 0.22
CA TYR A 87 -12.90 7.09 -0.07
C TYR A 87 -12.96 6.04 -1.19
N VAL A 88 -11.97 6.03 -2.08
CA VAL A 88 -11.99 5.14 -3.25
C VAL A 88 -11.34 3.78 -3.01
N THR A 89 -10.58 3.67 -1.92
CA THR A 89 -9.87 2.46 -1.52
C THR A 89 -9.36 2.57 -0.07
N GLY A 90 -8.92 1.45 0.47
CA GLY A 90 -8.37 1.31 1.81
C GLY A 90 -7.22 0.31 1.83
N PHE A 91 -6.17 0.61 2.58
CA PHE A 91 -4.99 -0.25 2.65
C PHE A 91 -4.68 -0.67 4.06
N PRO A 92 -4.48 -1.98 4.33
CA PRO A 92 -4.01 -2.42 5.62
C PRO A 92 -2.72 -1.69 5.98
N ASN A 93 -2.73 -1.03 7.13
CA ASN A 93 -1.51 -0.61 7.79
C ASN A 93 -0.95 -1.85 8.51
N TYR A 94 0.33 -2.14 8.30
CA TYR A 94 0.91 -3.44 8.69
C TYR A 94 1.13 -3.60 10.20
N GLU A 95 0.97 -2.53 10.98
CA GLU A 95 0.97 -2.65 12.44
C GLU A 95 -0.45 -2.66 12.99
N PHE A 96 -0.75 -3.74 13.70
CA PHE A 96 -1.93 -3.82 14.52
C PHE A 96 -1.66 -3.12 15.85
N SER A 97 -2.39 -2.06 16.13
CA SER A 97 -2.38 -1.39 17.43
C SER A 97 -3.02 -2.28 18.49
N ARG A 98 -2.33 -2.48 19.62
CA ARG A 98 -2.98 -3.01 20.83
C ARG A 98 -3.97 -1.98 21.34
N THR A 99 -5.24 -2.32 21.34
CA THR A 99 -6.33 -1.58 21.96
C THR A 99 -6.75 -2.27 23.26
N GLU A 100 -7.59 -1.63 24.08
CA GLU A 100 -8.17 -2.26 25.27
C GLU A 100 -8.98 -3.54 24.95
N ASN A 101 -9.45 -3.64 23.70
CA ASN A 101 -10.27 -4.76 23.20
C ASN A 101 -9.47 -5.78 22.36
N GLY A 102 -8.14 -5.66 22.27
CA GLY A 102 -7.30 -6.63 21.56
C GLY A 102 -6.25 -6.00 20.64
N ILE A 103 -6.02 -6.63 19.49
CA ILE A 103 -5.05 -6.19 18.48
C ILE A 103 -5.88 -5.77 17.26
N ASP A 104 -5.98 -4.47 17.00
CA ASP A 104 -6.77 -3.91 15.90
C ASP A 104 -5.87 -3.38 14.78
N GLY A 105 -6.14 -3.77 13.54
CA GLY A 105 -5.34 -3.38 12.38
C GLY A 105 -5.77 -2.01 11.86
N GLY A 106 -4.79 -1.15 11.56
CA GLY A 106 -5.08 0.12 10.91
C GLY A 106 -5.44 -0.07 9.44
N VAL A 107 -6.25 0.84 8.89
CA VAL A 107 -6.54 0.98 7.46
C VAL A 107 -6.32 2.42 7.06
N ILE A 108 -5.51 2.63 6.03
CA ILE A 108 -5.34 3.92 5.37
C ILE A 108 -6.42 4.04 4.30
N LEU A 109 -7.40 4.92 4.50
CA LEU A 109 -8.43 5.24 3.51
C LEU A 109 -7.96 6.39 2.61
N LEU A 110 -8.05 6.23 1.30
CA LEU A 110 -7.61 7.26 0.34
C LEU A 110 -8.80 7.98 -0.31
N LYS A 111 -8.69 9.30 -0.38
CA LYS A 111 -9.71 10.14 -1.02
C LYS A 111 -9.66 10.00 -2.55
N PRO A 112 -10.80 10.18 -3.26
CA PRO A 112 -10.85 10.11 -4.71
C PRO A 112 -9.85 11.02 -5.42
N GLU A 113 -9.63 12.24 -4.92
CA GLU A 113 -8.73 13.21 -5.53
C GLU A 113 -7.25 12.80 -5.45
N ALA A 114 -6.88 11.98 -4.46
CA ALA A 114 -5.50 11.59 -4.20
C ALA A 114 -4.96 10.56 -5.20
N VAL A 115 -5.85 9.77 -5.79
CA VAL A 115 -5.48 8.65 -6.66
C VAL A 115 -6.16 8.73 -8.01
N GLU A 116 -5.49 8.19 -9.02
CA GLU A 116 -6.07 7.97 -10.33
C GLU A 116 -6.31 6.47 -10.53
N ILE A 117 -7.47 6.11 -11.06
CA ILE A 117 -7.89 4.72 -11.18
C ILE A 117 -7.82 4.34 -12.66
N HIS A 118 -6.92 3.43 -13.00
CA HIS A 118 -6.82 2.87 -14.35
C HIS A 118 -7.18 1.39 -14.35
N GLU A 119 -7.57 0.89 -15.51
CA GLU A 119 -7.71 -0.54 -15.76
C GLU A 119 -6.58 -1.00 -16.68
N LEU A 120 -5.82 -1.99 -16.24
CA LEU A 120 -4.76 -2.61 -17.01
C LEU A 120 -5.17 -4.00 -17.45
N ARG A 121 -4.88 -4.35 -18.70
CA ARG A 121 -5.07 -5.72 -19.17
C ARG A 121 -4.18 -6.67 -18.36
N ILE A 122 -4.72 -7.82 -17.98
CA ILE A 122 -3.95 -8.86 -17.29
C ILE A 122 -2.76 -9.32 -18.15
N GLY A 123 -1.62 -9.52 -17.51
CA GLY A 123 -0.34 -9.85 -18.15
C GLY A 123 0.46 -8.63 -18.60
N THR A 124 -0.16 -7.46 -18.75
CA THR A 124 0.57 -6.19 -18.97
C THR A 124 1.44 -5.91 -17.74
N TYR A 125 2.71 -5.56 -17.96
CA TYR A 125 3.72 -5.37 -16.90
C TYR A 125 3.90 -6.57 -15.96
N GLY A 126 3.53 -7.79 -16.40
CA GLY A 126 3.64 -8.99 -15.58
C GLY A 126 2.61 -9.09 -14.45
N ILE A 127 1.55 -8.27 -14.48
CA ILE A 127 0.48 -8.32 -13.48
C ILE A 127 -0.27 -9.67 -13.61
N PRO A 128 -0.33 -10.49 -12.55
CA PRO A 128 -0.93 -11.82 -12.61
C PRO A 128 -2.46 -11.74 -12.68
N SER A 129 -3.08 -12.76 -13.28
CA SER A 129 -4.54 -12.88 -13.34
C SER A 129 -5.20 -13.14 -11.99
N ARG A 130 -4.43 -13.60 -11.01
CA ARG A 130 -4.86 -13.87 -9.62
C ARG A 130 -3.68 -13.71 -8.67
N ILE A 131 -3.94 -13.12 -7.51
CA ILE A 131 -2.97 -13.04 -6.42
C ILE A 131 -3.28 -14.17 -5.44
N THR A 132 -2.50 -15.25 -5.50
CA THR A 132 -2.72 -16.48 -4.70
C THR A 132 -1.53 -16.85 -3.84
N ASN A 133 -0.38 -16.22 -4.07
CA ASN A 133 0.85 -16.49 -3.35
C ASN A 133 1.72 -15.24 -3.31
N HIS A 134 2.81 -15.32 -2.56
CA HIS A 134 3.74 -14.22 -2.38
C HIS A 134 4.36 -13.73 -3.70
N ALA A 135 4.75 -14.64 -4.61
CA ALA A 135 5.35 -14.25 -5.88
C ALA A 135 4.38 -13.42 -6.74
N HIS A 136 3.09 -13.74 -6.73
CA HIS A 136 2.07 -12.96 -7.42
C HIS A 136 1.92 -11.54 -6.84
N VAL A 137 1.99 -11.39 -5.51
CA VAL A 137 1.98 -10.05 -4.87
C VAL A 137 3.18 -9.24 -5.37
N MET A 138 4.38 -9.85 -5.37
CA MET A 138 5.60 -9.18 -5.81
C MET A 138 5.54 -8.75 -7.28
N GLN A 139 5.04 -9.64 -8.15
CA GLN A 139 4.83 -9.34 -9.56
C GLN A 139 3.82 -8.21 -9.77
N ALA A 140 2.71 -8.21 -9.03
CA ALA A 140 1.72 -7.16 -9.14
C ALA A 140 2.26 -5.80 -8.66
N LEU A 141 2.92 -5.74 -7.50
CA LEU A 141 3.52 -4.50 -7.00
C LEU A 141 4.58 -3.95 -7.95
N HIS A 142 5.44 -4.84 -8.49
CA HIS A 142 6.45 -4.44 -9.46
C HIS A 142 5.83 -3.93 -10.76
N GLY A 143 4.86 -4.65 -11.32
CA GLY A 143 4.21 -4.27 -12.57
C GLY A 143 3.45 -2.95 -12.47
N VAL A 144 2.76 -2.71 -11.35
CA VAL A 144 2.08 -1.44 -11.10
C VAL A 144 3.09 -0.31 -10.88
N ASP A 145 4.19 -0.53 -10.16
CA ASP A 145 5.24 0.50 -9.99
C ASP A 145 5.86 0.90 -11.34
N GLN A 146 6.12 -0.07 -12.21
CA GLN A 146 6.65 0.19 -13.54
C GLN A 146 5.66 1.04 -14.35
N TYR A 147 4.39 0.64 -14.40
CA TYR A 147 3.36 1.38 -15.11
C TYR A 147 3.20 2.81 -14.56
N ALA A 148 3.17 2.97 -13.23
CA ALA A 148 3.04 4.26 -12.58
C ALA A 148 4.18 5.22 -12.98
N LYS A 149 5.43 4.75 -12.97
CA LYS A 149 6.60 5.55 -13.38
C LYS A 149 6.52 5.98 -14.85
N GLU A 150 6.18 5.05 -15.74
CA GLU A 150 6.04 5.34 -17.17
C GLU A 150 4.96 6.39 -17.46
N ASN A 151 3.98 6.53 -16.56
CA ASN A 151 2.87 7.49 -16.66
C ASN A 151 2.99 8.66 -15.66
N GLN A 152 4.20 8.94 -15.17
CA GLN A 152 4.50 10.11 -14.31
C GLN A 152 3.77 10.14 -12.95
N PHE A 153 3.39 8.99 -12.41
CA PHE A 153 2.90 8.85 -11.04
C PHE A 153 4.02 8.51 -10.06
N VAL A 154 3.80 8.80 -8.77
CA VAL A 154 4.75 8.50 -7.69
C VAL A 154 4.94 6.99 -7.50
N GLY A 155 3.87 6.24 -7.76
CA GLY A 155 3.77 4.78 -7.71
C GLY A 155 2.30 4.37 -7.78
N GLY A 156 1.99 3.17 -7.32
CA GLY A 156 0.61 2.73 -7.22
C GLY A 156 0.47 1.35 -6.61
N MET A 157 -0.76 0.85 -6.57
CA MET A 157 -1.03 -0.54 -6.24
C MET A 157 -2.13 -1.15 -7.10
N VAL A 158 -2.14 -2.47 -7.13
CA VAL A 158 -3.24 -3.24 -7.71
C VAL A 158 -4.41 -3.29 -6.72
N ASP A 159 -5.63 -3.20 -7.24
CA ASP A 159 -6.83 -3.54 -6.50
C ASP A 159 -6.81 -5.04 -6.15
N CYS A 160 -7.36 -5.40 -5.00
CA CYS A 160 -7.57 -6.79 -4.63
C CYS A 160 -8.61 -7.47 -5.54
N PHE A 161 -9.47 -6.69 -6.19
CA PHE A 161 -10.37 -7.19 -7.21
C PHE A 161 -9.67 -7.28 -8.57
N ILE A 162 -9.31 -8.49 -8.96
CA ILE A 162 -8.79 -8.82 -10.28
C ILE A 162 -9.83 -9.68 -10.99
N ASN A 163 -10.35 -9.18 -12.12
CA ASN A 163 -11.17 -10.02 -13.01
C ASN A 163 -10.26 -10.70 -14.06
N SER A 164 -10.81 -11.66 -14.80
CA SER A 164 -10.03 -12.48 -15.74
C SER A 164 -9.34 -11.69 -16.86
N TYR A 165 -9.71 -10.42 -17.08
CA TYR A 165 -9.33 -9.63 -18.25
C TYR A 165 -8.59 -8.35 -17.91
N VAL A 166 -8.97 -7.68 -16.82
CA VAL A 166 -8.36 -6.43 -16.35
C VAL A 166 -8.09 -6.45 -14.84
N ALA A 167 -7.01 -5.79 -14.45
CA ALA A 167 -6.69 -5.41 -13.09
C ALA A 167 -6.91 -3.90 -12.93
N ARG A 168 -7.72 -3.52 -11.95
CA ARG A 168 -7.83 -2.12 -11.55
C ARG A 168 -6.58 -1.73 -10.77
N VAL A 169 -6.01 -0.57 -11.05
CA VAL A 169 -4.83 -0.04 -10.37
C VAL A 169 -5.11 1.36 -9.83
N PHE A 170 -4.61 1.63 -8.64
CA PHE A 170 -4.64 2.94 -7.99
C PHE A 170 -3.27 3.58 -8.15
N LEU A 171 -3.21 4.71 -8.86
CA LEU A 171 -1.99 5.45 -9.16
C LEU A 171 -1.90 6.68 -8.28
N PHE A 172 -0.72 6.95 -7.74
CA PHE A 172 -0.50 7.94 -6.70
C PHE A 172 -0.01 9.27 -7.27
N LYS A 173 -0.78 10.34 -7.02
CA LYS A 173 -0.42 11.70 -7.47
C LYS A 173 0.59 12.34 -6.53
N GLU A 174 1.59 13.04 -7.08
CA GLU A 174 2.68 13.69 -6.33
C GLU A 174 2.23 14.74 -5.31
N GLU A 175 1.07 15.34 -5.55
CA GLU A 175 0.42 16.27 -4.63
C GLU A 175 0.14 15.63 -3.26
N TYR A 176 -0.18 14.33 -3.23
CA TYR A 176 -0.68 13.60 -2.07
C TYR A 176 0.31 12.54 -1.55
N PHE A 177 1.31 12.18 -2.36
CA PHE A 177 2.27 11.13 -2.05
C PHE A 177 3.70 11.59 -2.26
N VAL A 178 4.64 11.03 -1.51
CA VAL A 178 6.08 11.31 -1.70
C VAL A 178 6.83 9.99 -1.77
N ARG A 179 7.53 9.75 -2.88
CA ARG A 179 8.48 8.63 -2.99
C ARG A 179 9.85 9.06 -2.47
N GLN A 180 10.45 8.25 -1.61
CA GLN A 180 11.82 8.44 -1.15
C GLN A 180 12.60 7.14 -1.19
N GLN A 181 13.86 7.23 -1.60
CA GLN A 181 14.77 6.10 -1.54
C GLN A 181 15.28 5.90 -0.11
N VAL A 182 15.25 4.66 0.36
CA VAL A 182 15.81 4.24 1.64
C VAL A 182 17.25 3.81 1.44
N ALA A 183 18.17 4.40 2.20
CA ALA A 183 19.58 4.02 2.17
C ALA A 183 19.78 2.58 2.68
N GLU A 184 20.64 1.82 1.98
CA GLU A 184 20.88 0.39 2.23
C GLU A 184 21.26 0.06 3.69
N TRP A 185 22.00 0.93 4.37
CA TRP A 185 22.40 0.74 5.77
C TRP A 185 21.21 0.82 6.74
N ARG A 186 20.14 1.54 6.39
CA ARG A 186 18.91 1.60 7.20
C ARG A 186 18.01 0.38 7.01
N LEU A 187 18.24 -0.42 5.98
CA LEU A 187 17.61 -1.75 5.82
C LEU A 187 18.27 -2.81 6.71
N LYS A 188 19.46 -2.52 7.27
CA LYS A 188 20.31 -3.47 8.02
C LYS A 188 20.19 -3.35 9.55
N GLN A 189 19.19 -2.65 10.09
CA GLN A 189 19.04 -2.40 11.53
C GLN A 189 17.64 -2.85 12.02
N GLU A 190 17.43 -3.74 12.97
CA GLU A 190 18.23 -4.49 13.97
C GLU A 190 17.55 -5.86 14.15
N GLU A 191 18.32 -6.90 14.50
CA GLU A 191 17.77 -8.15 15.09
C GLU A 191 17.06 -7.87 16.42
#